data_AF-A0AAP0XAG3-F1
#
_entry.id   AF-A0AAP0XAG3-F1
#
_cell.length_a   1.000
_cell.length_b   1.000
_cell.length_c   1.000
_cell.angle_alpha   90.00
_cell.angle_beta   90.00
_cell.angle_gamma   90.00
#
_symmetry.space_group_name_H-M   'P 1'
#
loop_
_entity.id
_entity.type
_entity.pdbx_description
1 polymer ?
#
loop_
_entity_poly.entity_id
_entity_poly.type
_entity_poly.pdbx_seq_one_letter_code
_entity_poly.pdbx_strand_id
1 'polypeptide(L)'
;MWTYCNLLRILSTWKGIFFLWSALGYGLDKVAPELATGDPPPIGAKKANLDYFTRSIITEFGYEEVGHLRVLKSTVDGIPRPLMDLSATNFAKIFDEAFGYALVPPFDPYRDSLSYMLASCVIPYMGLVGYVGANPLLNGYRAKRVYQIQNQ
;
A
#
# COMPACT_ATOMS: atom_id res chain seq x y z
N MET A 1 -1.08 13.55 16.98
CA MET A 1 -0.21 14.03 15.88
C MET A 1 0.77 12.95 15.48
N TRP A 2 1.65 12.48 16.39
CA TRP A 2 2.65 11.43 16.12
C TRP A 2 2.07 10.13 15.51
N THR A 3 0.98 9.61 16.08
CA THR A 3 0.32 8.38 15.60
C THR A 3 -0.29 8.50 14.19
N TYR A 4 -0.69 9.71 13.81
CA TYR A 4 -1.36 9.97 12.53
C TYR A 4 -0.34 10.07 11.39
N CYS A 5 0.78 10.74 11.63
CA CYS A 5 1.90 10.82 10.69
C CYS A 5 2.49 9.43 10.39
N ASN A 6 2.55 8.55 11.39
CA ASN A 6 3.03 7.18 11.23
C ASN A 6 2.14 6.36 10.30
N LEU A 7 0.82 6.54 10.44
CA LEU A 7 -0.13 5.84 9.59
C LEU A 7 -0.10 6.34 8.16
N LEU A 8 -0.04 7.66 7.97
CA LEU A 8 0.08 8.27 6.65
C LEU A 8 1.33 7.78 5.93
N ARG A 9 2.46 7.65 6.63
CA ARG A 9 3.69 7.09 6.04
C ARG A 9 3.51 5.64 5.59
N ILE A 10 2.90 4.79 6.41
CA ILE A 10 2.65 3.38 6.04
C ILE A 10 1.76 3.30 4.80
N LEU A 11 0.68 4.07 4.76
CA LEU A 11 -0.28 4.10 3.65
C LEU A 11 0.35 4.61 2.36
N SER A 12 1.07 5.73 2.40
CA SER A 12 1.76 6.27 1.22
C SER A 12 2.87 5.36 0.73
N THR A 13 3.57 4.68 1.64
CA THR A 13 4.59 3.69 1.26
C THR A 13 3.96 2.49 0.56
N TRP A 14 2.83 2.00 1.07
CA TRP A 14 2.06 0.91 0.45
C TRP A 14 1.63 1.24 -0.98
N LYS A 15 0.93 2.36 -1.12
CA LYS A 15 0.43 2.82 -2.41
C LYS A 15 1.57 3.10 -3.39
N GLY A 16 2.59 3.85 -2.96
CA GLY A 16 3.74 4.18 -3.80
C GLY A 16 4.45 2.93 -4.31
N ILE A 17 4.67 1.93 -3.46
CA ILE A 17 5.32 0.68 -3.87
C ILE A 17 4.44 -0.09 -4.87
N PHE A 18 3.16 -0.27 -4.57
CA PHE A 18 2.26 -0.99 -5.47
C PHE A 18 2.14 -0.30 -6.83
N PHE A 19 1.93 1.02 -6.86
CA PHE A 19 1.76 1.79 -8.09
C PHE A 19 3.04 1.83 -8.94
N LEU A 20 4.20 2.11 -8.33
CA LEU A 20 5.47 2.18 -9.05
C LEU A 20 5.86 0.82 -9.64
N TRP A 21 5.76 -0.27 -8.85
CA TRP A 21 6.06 -1.61 -9.36
C TRP A 21 5.12 -1.99 -10.50
N SER A 22 3.83 -1.72 -10.35
CA SER A 22 2.84 -2.13 -11.34
C SER A 22 2.95 -1.34 -12.65
N ALA A 23 3.27 -0.05 -12.60
CA ALA A 23 3.42 0.78 -13.79
C ALA A 23 4.81 0.66 -14.45
N LEU A 24 5.88 0.71 -13.65
CA LEU A 24 7.26 0.83 -14.14
C LEU A 24 8.01 -0.50 -14.12
N GLY A 25 7.65 -1.42 -13.23
CA GLY A 25 8.38 -2.67 -12.98
C GLY A 25 9.51 -2.54 -11.97
N TYR A 26 9.54 -1.44 -11.21
CA TYR A 26 10.47 -1.21 -10.12
C TYR A 26 9.86 -0.24 -9.10
N GLY A 27 10.31 -0.29 -7.86
CA GLY A 27 9.73 0.47 -6.76
C GLY A 27 10.50 1.71 -6.33
N LEU A 28 10.17 2.14 -5.12
CA LEU A 28 10.76 3.30 -4.44
C LEU A 28 12.29 3.22 -4.37
N ASP A 29 12.85 2.02 -4.25
CA ASP A 29 14.30 1.80 -4.14
C ASP A 29 15.07 2.28 -5.38
N LYS A 30 14.41 2.41 -6.54
CA LYS A 30 14.99 3.02 -7.75
C LYS A 30 14.55 4.46 -7.99
N VAL A 31 13.30 4.79 -7.68
CA VAL A 31 12.71 6.12 -7.97
C VAL A 31 13.19 7.19 -7.00
N ALA A 32 13.32 6.83 -5.72
CA ALA A 32 13.71 7.72 -4.63
C ALA A 32 14.43 6.90 -3.53
N PRO A 33 15.65 6.41 -3.80
CA PRO A 33 16.40 5.53 -2.89
C PRO A 33 16.59 6.16 -1.50
N GLU A 34 16.65 7.49 -1.42
CA GLU A 34 16.74 8.23 -0.17
C GLU A 34 15.52 8.05 0.74
N LEU A 35 14.37 7.63 0.20
CA LEU A 35 13.13 7.40 0.95
C LEU A 35 12.96 5.94 1.38
N ALA A 36 13.65 5.01 0.71
CA ALA A 36 13.57 3.58 0.99
C ALA A 36 14.47 3.15 2.16
N THR A 37 15.52 3.90 2.47
CA THR A 37 16.35 3.72 3.68
C THR A 37 16.84 2.27 3.98
N GLY A 38 17.01 1.44 2.94
CA GLY A 38 17.47 0.05 3.09
C GLY A 38 16.41 -0.92 3.63
N ASP A 39 15.14 -0.52 3.64
CA ASP A 39 14.03 -1.36 4.08
C ASP A 39 13.86 -2.60 3.19
N PRO A 40 13.27 -3.71 3.70
CA PRO A 40 13.15 -4.94 2.93
C PRO A 40 12.27 -4.74 1.68
N PRO A 41 12.65 -5.29 0.52
CA PRO A 41 11.87 -5.15 -0.71
C PRO A 41 10.51 -5.84 -0.59
N PRO A 42 9.49 -5.40 -1.35
CA PRO A 42 8.20 -6.06 -1.36
C PRO A 42 8.30 -7.48 -1.94
N ILE A 43 7.49 -8.40 -1.41
CA ILE A 43 7.37 -9.76 -1.92
C ILE A 43 6.37 -9.78 -3.08
N GLY A 44 6.76 -10.39 -4.19
CA GLY A 44 5.85 -10.70 -5.30
C GLY A 44 5.37 -9.49 -6.13
N ALA A 45 5.87 -8.29 -5.85
CA ALA A 45 5.57 -7.11 -6.65
C ALA A 45 6.12 -7.28 -8.08
N LYS A 46 5.27 -7.11 -9.09
CA LYS A 46 5.65 -7.22 -10.51
C LYS A 46 5.01 -6.11 -11.34
N LYS A 47 5.52 -5.93 -12.55
CA LYS A 47 4.91 -5.03 -13.54
C LYS A 47 3.56 -5.61 -13.98
N ALA A 48 2.51 -4.79 -13.91
CA ALA A 48 1.19 -5.16 -14.38
C ALA A 48 1.09 -4.99 -15.90
N ASN A 49 0.30 -5.84 -16.54
CA ASN A 49 -0.06 -5.71 -17.95
C ASN A 49 -1.16 -4.66 -18.13
N LEU A 50 -0.78 -3.38 -17.99
CA LEU A 50 -1.68 -2.24 -18.10
C LEU A 50 -1.72 -1.70 -19.53
N ASP A 51 -2.90 -1.27 -19.97
CA ASP A 51 -3.03 -0.43 -21.15
C ASP A 51 -2.33 0.93 -20.95
N TYR A 52 -2.07 1.62 -22.06
CA TYR A 52 -1.30 2.86 -22.04
C TYR A 52 -1.90 3.95 -21.15
N PHE A 53 -3.22 4.10 -21.17
CA PHE A 53 -3.92 5.14 -20.41
C PHE A 53 -3.85 4.83 -18.91
N THR A 54 -4.23 3.61 -18.52
CA THR A 54 -4.17 3.17 -17.12
C THR A 54 -2.75 3.25 -16.58
N ARG A 55 -1.75 2.76 -17.34
CA ARG A 55 -0.35 2.83 -16.93
C ARG A 55 0.11 4.26 -16.66
N SER A 56 -0.29 5.21 -17.50
CA SER A 56 0.09 6.62 -17.37
C SER A 56 -0.48 7.22 -16.08
N ILE A 57 -1.77 7.00 -15.80
CA ILE A 57 -2.41 7.45 -14.56
C ILE A 57 -1.74 6.85 -13.32
N ILE A 58 -1.50 5.54 -13.34
CA ILE A 58 -0.88 4.85 -12.20
C ILE A 58 0.57 5.29 -11.98
N THR A 59 1.27 5.69 -13.04
CA THR A 59 2.60 6.30 -12.93
C THR A 59 2.53 7.62 -12.17
N GLU A 60 1.58 8.50 -12.51
CA GLU A 60 1.36 9.77 -11.80
C GLU A 60 1.00 9.55 -10.32
N PHE A 61 0.11 8.60 -10.01
CA PHE A 61 -0.19 8.25 -8.62
C PHE A 61 1.03 7.71 -7.87
N GLY A 62 1.89 6.94 -8.55
CA GLY A 62 3.16 6.51 -7.98
C GLY A 62 4.05 7.68 -7.59
N TYR A 63 4.14 8.72 -8.42
CA TYR A 63 4.92 9.92 -8.13
C TYR A 63 4.29 10.82 -7.07
N GLU A 64 2.97 10.90 -7.00
CA GLU A 64 2.26 11.62 -5.94
C GLU A 64 2.63 11.05 -4.55
N GLU A 65 2.60 9.72 -4.40
CA GLU A 65 2.96 9.08 -3.14
C GLU A 65 4.44 9.25 -2.79
N VAL A 66 5.34 9.33 -3.79
CA VAL A 66 6.74 9.73 -3.57
C VAL A 66 6.80 11.16 -3.01
N GLY A 67 5.99 12.08 -3.52
CA GLY A 67 5.82 13.43 -2.99
C GLY A 67 5.37 13.44 -1.53
N HIS A 68 4.32 12.67 -1.20
CA HIS A 68 3.85 12.49 0.17
C HIS A 68 4.96 11.98 1.10
N LEU A 69 5.75 10.99 0.67
CA LEU A 69 6.85 10.46 1.46
C LEU A 69 7.98 11.48 1.69
N ARG A 70 8.28 12.36 0.72
CA ARG A 70 9.25 13.45 0.91
C ARG A 70 8.81 14.44 1.99
N VAL A 71 7.55 14.85 1.95
CA VAL A 71 6.97 15.77 2.95
C VAL A 71 6.93 15.11 4.34
N LEU A 72 6.57 13.84 4.41
CA LEU A 72 6.59 13.11 5.69
C LEU A 72 8.00 12.98 6.26
N LYS A 73 8.99 12.66 5.43
CA LYS A 73 10.40 12.59 5.85
C LYS A 73 10.93 13.92 6.38
N SER A 74 10.44 15.06 5.88
CA SER A 74 10.84 16.38 6.41
C SER A 74 10.10 16.76 7.70
N THR A 75 9.05 16.03 8.09
CA THR A 75 8.17 16.39 9.21
C THR A 75 8.31 15.44 10.41
N VAL A 76 8.62 14.16 10.17
CA VAL A 76 8.77 13.14 11.20
C VAL A 76 10.00 12.27 10.95
N ASP A 77 10.67 11.86 12.05
CA ASP A 77 11.75 10.88 11.97
C ASP A 77 11.25 9.56 11.37
N GLY A 78 12.10 8.95 10.56
CA GLY A 78 11.74 7.84 9.68
C GLY A 78 11.31 6.60 10.45
N ILE A 79 10.14 6.06 10.08
CA ILE A 79 9.74 4.70 10.46
C ILE A 79 10.14 3.74 9.34
N PRO A 80 10.76 2.59 9.69
CA PRO A 80 11.08 1.54 8.72
C PRO A 80 9.81 1.07 8.01
N ARG A 81 9.89 0.90 6.69
CA ARG A 81 8.79 0.34 5.91
C ARG A 81 8.48 -1.09 6.37
N PRO A 82 7.19 -1.45 6.59
CA PRO A 82 6.81 -2.83 6.85
C PRO A 82 7.02 -3.70 5.60
N LEU A 83 7.39 -4.96 5.82
CA LEU A 83 7.44 -5.95 4.74
C LEU A 83 6.04 -6.15 4.15
N MET A 84 5.93 -6.00 2.84
CA MET A 84 4.65 -6.12 2.13
C MET A 84 4.64 -7.32 1.21
N ASP A 85 3.59 -8.13 1.33
CA ASP A 85 3.30 -9.19 0.37
C ASP A 85 2.29 -8.70 -0.67
N LEU A 86 2.81 -8.34 -1.83
CA LEU A 86 2.04 -7.91 -3.01
C LEU A 86 1.95 -9.05 -4.04
N SER A 87 2.22 -10.29 -3.65
CA SER A 87 2.12 -11.43 -4.57
C SER A 87 0.69 -11.64 -5.06
N ALA A 88 0.56 -12.12 -6.31
CA ALA A 88 -0.74 -12.49 -6.86
C ALA A 88 -1.46 -13.53 -5.97
N THR A 89 -0.72 -14.42 -5.31
CA THR A 89 -1.28 -15.39 -4.35
C THR A 89 -1.92 -14.71 -3.14
N ASN A 90 -1.32 -13.63 -2.61
CA ASN A 90 -1.91 -12.90 -1.50
C ASN A 90 -3.20 -12.17 -1.94
N PHE A 91 -3.18 -11.54 -3.11
CA PHE A 91 -4.38 -10.94 -3.68
C PHE A 91 -5.48 -11.97 -3.97
N ALA A 92 -5.13 -13.16 -4.48
CA ALA A 92 -6.09 -14.24 -4.69
C ALA A 92 -6.83 -14.60 -3.39
N LYS A 93 -6.10 -14.75 -2.27
CA LYS A 93 -6.71 -15.04 -0.96
C LYS A 93 -7.70 -13.96 -0.52
N ILE A 94 -7.33 -12.69 -0.68
CA ILE A 94 -8.18 -11.56 -0.30
C ILE A 94 -9.47 -11.55 -1.13
N PHE A 95 -9.35 -11.81 -2.44
CA PHE A 95 -10.52 -11.87 -3.31
C PHE A 95 -11.37 -13.11 -3.00
N ASP A 96 -10.76 -14.28 -2.80
CA ASP A 96 -11.49 -15.49 -2.41
C ASP A 96 -12.29 -15.29 -1.11
N GLU A 97 -11.70 -14.59 -0.12
CA GLU A 97 -12.39 -14.23 1.13
C GLU A 97 -13.54 -13.25 0.88
N ALA A 98 -13.34 -12.25 0.02
CA ALA A 98 -14.38 -11.28 -0.33
C ALA A 98 -15.56 -11.91 -1.10
N PHE A 99 -15.29 -12.90 -1.96
CA PHE A 99 -16.31 -13.63 -2.71
C PHE A 99 -16.92 -14.80 -1.91
N GLY A 100 -16.26 -15.27 -0.84
CA GLY A 100 -16.70 -16.40 -0.01
C GLY A 100 -16.41 -17.78 -0.62
N TYR A 101 -15.64 -17.85 -1.71
CA TYR A 101 -15.21 -19.08 -2.36
C TYR A 101 -13.95 -18.83 -3.21
N ALA A 102 -13.20 -19.90 -3.51
CA ALA A 102 -12.00 -19.80 -4.33
C ALA A 102 -12.32 -19.52 -5.80
N LEU A 103 -11.79 -18.44 -6.35
CA LEU A 103 -11.94 -18.08 -7.76
C LEU A 103 -11.12 -19.02 -8.66
N VAL A 104 -11.70 -19.40 -9.80
CA VAL A 104 -11.04 -20.24 -10.82
C VAL A 104 -11.12 -19.54 -12.18
N PRO A 105 -10.01 -19.06 -12.75
CA PRO A 105 -8.65 -19.08 -12.20
C PRO A 105 -8.48 -18.13 -10.99
N PRO A 106 -7.43 -18.32 -10.15
CA PRO A 106 -7.15 -17.41 -9.04
C PRO A 106 -7.00 -15.96 -9.50
N PHE A 107 -7.43 -15.02 -8.67
CA PHE A 107 -7.33 -13.60 -8.99
C PHE A 107 -5.86 -13.15 -9.09
N ASP A 108 -5.47 -12.57 -10.23
CA ASP A 108 -4.15 -11.97 -10.45
C ASP A 108 -4.31 -10.47 -10.73
N PRO A 109 -3.88 -9.59 -9.82
CA PRO A 109 -4.01 -8.13 -9.98
C PRO A 109 -3.15 -7.59 -11.13
N TYR A 110 -2.19 -8.36 -11.63
CA TYR A 110 -1.24 -7.91 -12.65
C TYR A 110 -1.61 -8.36 -14.07
N ARG A 111 -2.71 -9.10 -14.23
CA ARG A 111 -3.11 -9.73 -15.50
C ARG A 111 -3.56 -8.72 -16.57
N ASP A 112 -4.35 -7.73 -16.16
CA ASP A 112 -4.93 -6.70 -17.02
C ASP A 112 -5.33 -5.46 -16.21
N SER A 113 -5.64 -4.36 -16.90
CA SER A 113 -6.02 -3.10 -16.26
C SER A 113 -7.26 -3.21 -15.36
N LEU A 114 -8.25 -4.03 -15.71
CA LEU A 114 -9.48 -4.16 -14.93
C LEU A 114 -9.20 -4.86 -13.59
N SER A 115 -8.48 -5.99 -13.64
CA SER A 115 -8.06 -6.74 -12.46
C SER A 115 -7.16 -5.87 -11.57
N TYR A 116 -6.29 -5.08 -12.20
CA TYR A 116 -5.45 -4.12 -11.48
C TYR A 116 -6.27 -3.02 -10.77
N MET A 117 -7.26 -2.45 -11.44
CA MET A 117 -8.14 -1.44 -10.85
C MET A 117 -8.98 -2.01 -9.70
N LEU A 118 -9.48 -3.24 -9.84
CA LEU A 118 -10.17 -3.91 -8.74
C LEU A 118 -9.24 -4.09 -7.53
N ALA A 119 -7.99 -4.49 -7.77
CA ALA A 119 -6.99 -4.64 -6.73
C ALA A 119 -6.62 -3.28 -6.08
N SER A 120 -6.54 -2.20 -6.86
CA SER A 120 -6.22 -0.87 -6.34
C SER A 120 -7.33 -0.32 -5.44
N CYS A 121 -8.59 -0.66 -5.72
CA CYS A 121 -9.73 -0.33 -4.85
C CYS A 121 -9.68 -1.05 -3.48
N VAL A 122 -8.99 -2.19 -3.39
CA VAL A 122 -8.82 -2.95 -2.15
C VAL A 122 -7.72 -2.35 -1.26
N ILE A 123 -6.75 -1.62 -1.82
CA ILE A 123 -5.61 -1.06 -1.06
C ILE A 123 -6.03 -0.07 0.03
N PRO A 124 -6.98 0.88 -0.19
CA PRO A 124 -7.50 1.70 0.88
C PRO A 124 -8.13 0.89 2.03
N TYR A 125 -8.78 -0.22 1.71
CA TYR A 125 -9.35 -1.14 2.70
C TYR A 125 -8.25 -1.90 3.46
N MET A 126 -7.22 -2.40 2.78
CA MET A 126 -6.04 -3.00 3.43
C MET A 126 -5.31 -2.00 4.32
N GLY A 127 -5.27 -0.72 3.92
CA GLY A 127 -4.76 0.36 4.75
C GLY A 127 -5.54 0.56 6.06
N LEU A 128 -6.87 0.39 6.00
CA LEU A 128 -7.75 0.43 7.16
C LEU A 128 -7.62 -0.84 8.03
N VAL A 129 -7.47 -2.02 7.43
CA VAL A 129 -7.21 -3.26 8.17
C VAL A 129 -5.82 -3.22 8.82
N GLY A 130 -4.82 -2.66 8.15
CA GLY A 130 -3.52 -2.36 8.71
C GLY A 130 -3.59 -1.37 9.88
N TYR A 131 -4.49 -0.37 9.81
CA TYR A 131 -4.80 0.51 10.94
C TYR A 131 -5.36 -0.25 12.14
N VAL A 132 -6.34 -1.12 11.92
CA VAL A 132 -6.95 -1.95 12.97
C VAL A 132 -5.94 -2.97 13.53
N GLY A 133 -5.10 -3.56 12.69
CA GLY A 133 -4.05 -4.51 13.09
C GLY A 133 -2.86 -3.86 13.79
N ALA A 134 -2.57 -2.58 13.50
CA ALA A 134 -1.58 -1.79 14.22
C ALA A 134 -2.13 -1.17 15.52
N ASN A 135 -3.45 -1.21 15.75
CA ASN A 135 -4.11 -0.70 16.96
C ASN A 135 -3.53 -1.26 18.28
N PRO A 136 -3.19 -2.56 18.41
CA PRO A 136 -2.54 -3.10 19.61
C PRO A 136 -1.13 -2.53 19.83
N LEU A 137 -0.46 -2.06 18.77
CA LEU A 137 0.87 -1.46 18.81
C LEU A 137 0.83 0.04 19.13
N LEU A 138 -0.36 0.65 19.18
CA LEU A 138 -0.54 2.04 19.56
C LEU A 138 -0.41 2.21 21.08
N ASN A 139 0.83 2.42 21.54
CA ASN A 139 1.10 2.77 22.94
C ASN A 139 0.86 4.26 23.19
N GLY A 140 -0.26 4.59 23.83
CA GLY A 140 -0.53 5.95 24.32
C GLY A 140 -2.01 6.25 24.63
N TYR A 141 -2.27 6.87 25.79
CA TYR A 141 -3.61 7.20 26.29
C TYR A 141 -4.45 8.09 25.35
N ARG A 142 -3.79 8.90 24.51
CA ARG A 142 -4.45 9.78 23.52
C ARG A 142 -4.85 9.06 22.23
N ALA A 143 -4.10 8.04 21.81
CA ALA A 143 -4.39 7.27 20.59
C ALA A 143 -5.63 6.38 20.79
N LYS A 144 -5.76 5.73 21.96
CA LYS A 144 -6.94 4.92 22.31
C LYS A 144 -8.23 5.74 22.45
N ARG A 145 -8.14 7.01 22.87
CA ARG A 145 -9.31 7.87 23.09
C ARG A 145 -10.04 8.25 21.79
N VAL A 146 -9.33 8.39 20.67
CA VAL A 146 -9.93 8.72 19.36
C VAL A 146 -10.74 7.55 18.79
N TYR A 147 -10.31 6.31 19.05
CA TYR A 147 -11.00 5.09 18.62
C TYR A 147 -12.36 4.89 19.31
N GLN A 148 -12.48 5.27 20.58
CA GLN A 148 -13.74 5.12 21.33
C GLN A 148 -14.80 6.15 20.94
N ILE A 149 -14.40 7.31 20.41
CA ILE A 149 -15.33 8.37 19.99
C ILE A 149 -15.97 8.08 18.62
N GLN A 150 -15.32 7.26 17.77
CA GLN A 150 -15.85 6.91 16.44
C GLN A 150 -16.73 5.64 16.41
N ASN A 151 -16.93 4.97 17.55
CA ASN A 151 -17.78 3.78 17.68
C ASN A 151 -19.01 4.04 18.59
N GLN A 152 -19.45 5.30 18.69
CA GLN A 152 -20.77 5.72 19.16
C GLN A 152 -21.49 6.43 18.02
#